data_AF-A0A3S3UVJ2-F1
#
_entry.id   AF-A0A3S3UVJ2-F1
#
_cell.length_a   1.000
_cell.length_b   1.000
_cell.length_c   1.000
_cell.angle_alpha   90.00
_cell.angle_beta   90.00
_cell.angle_gamma   90.00
#
_symmetry.space_group_name_H-M   'P 1'
#
loop_
_entity.id
_entity.type
_entity.pdbx_description
1 polymer ?
#
loop_
_entity_poly.entity_id
_entity_poly.type
_entity_poly.pdbx_seq_one_letter_code
_entity_poly.pdbx_strand_id
1 'polypeptide(L)'
;MRAVTQNTVGGPDVLVIADRPDPAPKAGEVLVRVSAAGINPVDGAVRGGHYPLLGEPPFILGWDISGTIEALGPDVSGLKVGDQVFGMPHFPKQAAAYAELAVAPADEIAPKPDSIDHIHAAALPLAGLTAWQGLVRHGGLRKGQRVLVHAAAGGVG
;
A
#
# COMPACT_ATOMS: atom_id res chain seq x y z
N MET A 1 18.48 -1.07 -0.78
CA MET A 1 17.43 -1.59 0.12
C MET A 1 17.14 -3.05 -0.20
N ARG A 2 16.72 -3.82 0.80
CA ARG A 2 16.13 -5.15 0.59
C ARG A 2 14.68 -5.01 0.14
N ALA A 3 14.27 -5.86 -0.79
CA ALA A 3 12.90 -5.96 -1.27
C ALA A 3 12.53 -7.41 -1.57
N VAL A 4 11.23 -7.72 -1.47
CA VAL A 4 10.67 -8.98 -1.95
C VAL A 4 10.31 -8.82 -3.41
N THR A 5 10.92 -9.64 -4.27
CA THR A 5 10.75 -9.59 -5.73
C THR A 5 10.50 -10.98 -6.29
N GLN A 6 10.20 -11.07 -7.58
CA GLN A 6 10.03 -12.32 -8.31
C GLN A 6 10.54 -12.17 -9.75
N ASN A 7 10.94 -13.28 -10.37
CA ASN A 7 11.38 -13.31 -11.78
C ASN A 7 10.41 -14.08 -12.70
N THR A 8 9.38 -14.70 -12.11
CA THR A 8 8.32 -15.43 -12.82
C THR A 8 7.02 -15.27 -12.04
N VAL A 9 5.88 -15.42 -12.69
CA VAL A 9 4.59 -15.55 -12.01
C VAL A 9 4.45 -16.93 -11.37
N GLY A 10 3.72 -17.03 -10.26
CA GLY A 10 3.43 -18.33 -9.63
C GLY A 10 2.91 -18.27 -8.20
N GLY A 11 3.07 -19.40 -7.50
CA GLY A 11 2.78 -19.53 -6.07
C GLY A 11 3.71 -18.66 -5.21
N PRO A 12 3.53 -18.63 -3.88
CA PRO A 12 4.37 -17.84 -2.98
C PRO A 12 5.87 -18.17 -3.07
N ASP A 13 6.21 -19.38 -3.53
CA ASP A 13 7.55 -19.93 -3.72
C ASP A 13 8.39 -19.17 -4.78
N VAL A 14 7.77 -18.35 -5.62
CA VAL A 14 8.51 -17.50 -6.58
C VAL A 14 9.11 -16.25 -5.94
N LEU A 15 8.71 -15.92 -4.70
CA LEU A 15 9.15 -14.73 -3.98
C LEU A 15 10.55 -14.94 -3.42
N VAL A 16 11.44 -14.00 -3.69
CA VAL A 16 12.81 -13.97 -3.18
C VAL A 16 13.13 -12.60 -2.60
N ILE A 17 13.96 -12.56 -1.56
CA ILE A 17 14.53 -11.31 -1.05
C ILE A 17 15.76 -10.99 -1.89
N ALA A 18 15.83 -9.75 -2.39
CA ALA A 18 16.98 -9.27 -3.17
C ALA A 18 17.30 -7.83 -2.78
N ASP A 19 18.58 -7.47 -2.93
CA ASP A 19 19.01 -6.07 -2.86
C ASP A 19 18.61 -5.33 -4.15
N ARG A 20 18.04 -4.14 -3.96
CA ARG A 20 17.65 -3.22 -5.03
C ARG A 20 18.20 -1.82 -4.73
N PRO A 21 18.46 -1.00 -5.76
CA PRO A 21 18.77 0.41 -5.56
C PRO A 21 17.67 1.09 -4.76
N ASP A 22 18.06 2.02 -3.88
CA ASP A 22 17.10 2.85 -3.17
C ASP A 22 16.39 3.74 -4.20
N PRO A 23 15.05 3.83 -4.15
CA PRO A 23 14.31 4.71 -5.04
C PRO A 23 14.46 6.16 -4.56
N ALA A 24 14.37 7.11 -5.50
CA ALA A 24 14.38 8.53 -5.20
C ALA A 24 13.00 9.14 -5.49
N PRO A 25 12.46 9.97 -4.59
CA PRO A 25 11.18 10.63 -4.82
C PRO A 25 11.33 11.71 -5.89
N LYS A 26 10.35 11.80 -6.80
CA LYS A 26 10.23 12.87 -7.80
C LYS A 26 9.41 14.03 -7.25
N ALA A 27 9.19 15.05 -8.07
CA ALA A 27 8.32 16.17 -7.72
C ALA A 27 6.92 15.66 -7.31
N GLY A 28 6.42 16.14 -6.17
CA GLY A 28 5.16 15.73 -5.57
C GLY A 28 5.18 14.38 -4.83
N GLU A 29 6.33 13.71 -4.74
CA GLU A 29 6.46 12.40 -4.08
C GLU A 29 7.30 12.49 -2.80
N VAL A 30 7.08 11.54 -1.90
CA VAL A 30 7.92 11.32 -0.71
C VAL A 30 8.55 9.94 -0.75
N LEU A 31 9.69 9.79 -0.10
CA LEU A 31 10.30 8.50 0.20
C LEU A 31 9.93 8.11 1.63
N VAL A 32 9.31 6.95 1.79
CA VAL A 32 8.91 6.41 3.08
C VAL A 32 9.79 5.22 3.44
N ARG A 33 10.40 5.27 4.63
CA ARG A 33 10.98 4.10 5.29
C ARG A 33 9.87 3.23 5.84
N VAL A 34 9.60 2.12 5.15
CA VAL A 34 8.48 1.24 5.45
C VAL A 34 8.75 0.51 6.76
N SER A 35 7.84 0.66 7.71
CA SER A 35 7.85 -0.04 9.00
C SER A 35 6.93 -1.26 8.97
N ALA A 36 5.82 -1.18 8.23
CA ALA A 36 4.91 -2.28 7.98
C ALA A 36 4.25 -2.13 6.60
N ALA A 37 3.95 -3.26 5.97
CA ALA A 37 3.20 -3.33 4.73
C ALA A 37 2.00 -4.27 4.88
N GLY A 38 0.86 -3.89 4.31
CA GLY A 38 -0.34 -4.72 4.28
C GLY A 38 -0.28 -5.74 3.14
N ILE A 39 -0.75 -6.96 3.40
CA ILE A 39 -0.86 -8.03 2.41
C ILE A 39 -2.33 -8.18 2.02
N ASN A 40 -2.62 -8.04 0.73
CA ASN A 40 -3.97 -8.02 0.18
C ASN A 40 -4.16 -9.14 -0.86
N PRO A 41 -5.41 -9.61 -1.09
CA PRO A 41 -5.67 -10.63 -2.12
C PRO A 41 -5.20 -10.25 -3.52
N VAL A 42 -5.21 -8.95 -3.88
CA VAL A 42 -4.70 -8.46 -5.16
C VAL A 42 -3.21 -8.75 -5.33
N ASP A 43 -2.42 -8.73 -4.26
CA ASP A 43 -0.98 -9.04 -4.29
C ASP A 43 -0.77 -10.47 -4.76
N GLY A 44 -1.53 -11.42 -4.20
CA GLY A 44 -1.49 -12.83 -4.60
C GLY A 44 -1.98 -13.06 -6.03
N ALA A 45 -3.00 -12.31 -6.47
CA ALA A 45 -3.53 -12.40 -7.83
C ALA A 45 -2.52 -11.89 -8.88
N VAL A 46 -1.86 -10.76 -8.60
CA VAL A 46 -0.80 -10.18 -9.44
C VAL A 46 0.44 -11.08 -9.45
N ARG A 47 0.90 -11.53 -8.27
CA ARG A 47 2.01 -12.49 -8.11
C ARG A 47 1.83 -13.72 -8.98
N GLY A 48 0.62 -14.29 -8.95
CA GLY A 48 0.26 -15.51 -9.67
C GLY A 48 -0.07 -15.32 -11.15
N GLY A 49 -0.05 -14.09 -11.68
CA GLY A 49 -0.38 -13.81 -13.09
C GLY A 49 -1.88 -13.86 -13.43
N HIS A 50 -2.76 -14.04 -12.45
CA HIS A 50 -4.22 -14.08 -12.66
C HIS A 50 -4.82 -12.67 -12.89
N TYR A 51 -4.10 -11.64 -12.45
CA TYR A 51 -4.49 -10.25 -12.60
C TYR A 51 -3.24 -9.40 -12.92
N PRO A 52 -2.78 -9.33 -14.19
CA PRO A 52 -1.46 -8.82 -14.54
C PRO A 52 -1.38 -7.28 -14.54
N LEU A 53 -1.71 -6.64 -13.41
CA LEU A 53 -1.66 -5.18 -13.25
C LEU A 53 -0.26 -4.60 -13.52
N LEU A 54 0.79 -5.36 -13.20
CA LEU A 54 2.18 -4.95 -13.32
C LEU A 54 2.87 -5.52 -14.57
N GLY A 55 2.14 -6.24 -15.44
CA GLY A 55 2.71 -6.95 -16.57
C GLY A 55 3.56 -8.15 -16.15
N GLU A 56 4.66 -8.37 -16.88
CA GLU A 56 5.60 -9.47 -16.61
C GLU A 56 6.67 -9.07 -15.59
N PRO A 57 7.11 -9.98 -14.72
CA PRO A 57 8.21 -9.74 -13.79
C PRO A 57 9.55 -9.44 -14.49
N PRO A 58 10.50 -8.76 -13.81
CA PRO A 58 10.53 -8.54 -12.38
C PRO A 58 9.77 -7.30 -11.90
N PHE A 59 9.04 -7.48 -10.79
CA PHE A 59 8.37 -6.41 -10.05
C PHE A 59 8.49 -6.61 -8.53
N ILE A 60 8.12 -5.59 -7.78
CA ILE A 60 7.97 -5.63 -6.31
C ILE A 60 6.49 -5.40 -6.00
N LEU A 61 5.90 -6.27 -5.18
CA LEU A 61 4.48 -6.26 -4.86
C LEU A 61 4.13 -5.32 -3.70
N GLY A 62 2.83 -5.22 -3.46
CA GLY A 62 2.23 -4.56 -2.31
C GLY A 62 1.87 -3.10 -2.57
N TRP A 63 0.75 -2.68 -1.99
CA TRP A 63 0.21 -1.34 -2.06
C TRP A 63 0.00 -0.68 -0.71
N ASP A 64 -0.15 -1.42 0.38
CA ASP A 64 -0.36 -0.79 1.68
C ASP A 64 0.98 -0.57 2.40
N ILE A 65 1.25 0.66 2.82
CA ILE A 65 2.43 1.02 3.60
C ILE A 65 2.05 1.77 4.87
N SER A 66 2.86 1.59 5.91
CA SER A 66 3.01 2.55 7.00
C SER A 66 4.48 2.66 7.40
N GLY A 67 4.94 3.88 7.66
CA GLY A 67 6.35 4.14 7.92
C GLY A 67 6.64 5.60 8.24
N THR A 68 7.89 5.98 8.06
CA THR A 68 8.38 7.33 8.35
C THR A 68 8.91 7.99 7.08
N ILE A 69 8.58 9.25 6.85
CA ILE A 69 9.14 10.01 5.72
C ILE A 69 10.66 10.14 5.92
N GLU A 70 11.41 9.64 4.95
CA GLU A 70 12.87 9.70 4.92
C GLU A 70 13.39 10.83 4.04
N ALA A 71 12.71 11.11 2.93
CA ALA A 71 13.04 12.21 2.04
C ALA A 71 11.79 12.77 1.37
N LEU A 72 11.88 14.03 0.94
CA LEU A 72 10.85 14.71 0.15
C LEU A 72 11.39 14.97 -1.25
N GLY A 73 10.55 14.78 -2.26
CA GLY A 73 10.79 15.33 -3.58
C GLY A 73 10.48 16.83 -3.65
N PRO A 74 10.82 17.48 -4.77
CA PRO A 74 10.40 18.86 -5.03
C PRO A 74 8.89 19.05 -4.93
N ASP A 75 8.43 20.26 -4.65
CA ASP A 75 7.01 20.66 -4.64
C ASP A 75 6.10 19.92 -3.63
N VAL A 76 6.67 19.15 -2.70
CA VAL A 76 5.92 18.62 -1.56
C VAL A 76 5.77 19.69 -0.49
N SER A 77 4.53 19.94 -0.06
CA SER A 77 4.20 20.86 1.03
C SER A 77 3.31 20.16 2.07
N GLY A 78 3.36 20.63 3.32
CA GLY A 78 2.53 20.08 4.40
C GLY A 78 3.06 18.80 5.06
N LEU A 79 4.16 18.23 4.56
CA LEU A 79 4.85 17.06 5.11
C LEU A 79 6.32 17.40 5.42
N LYS A 80 6.93 16.68 6.35
CA LYS A 80 8.36 16.78 6.67
C LYS A 80 9.02 15.42 6.90
N VAL A 81 10.32 15.37 6.70
CA VAL A 81 11.16 14.22 7.11
C VAL A 81 10.93 13.94 8.59
N GLY A 82 10.74 12.67 8.95
CA GLY A 82 10.40 12.22 10.28
C GLY A 82 8.91 12.07 10.57
N ASP A 83 8.01 12.56 9.70
CA ASP A 83 6.57 12.33 9.88
C ASP A 83 6.23 10.84 9.73
N GLN A 84 5.38 10.34 10.63
CA GLN A 84 4.81 9.00 10.53
C GLN A 84 3.57 9.02 9.63
N VAL A 85 3.59 8.21 8.58
CA VAL A 85 2.55 8.20 7.54
C VAL A 85 2.09 6.78 7.23
N PHE A 86 0.93 6.68 6.59
CA PHE A 86 0.39 5.44 6.04
C PHE A 86 -0.46 5.73 4.81
N GLY A 87 -0.65 4.76 3.93
CA GLY A 87 -1.42 4.96 2.70
C GLY A 87 -1.37 3.79 1.73
N MET A 88 -2.03 3.99 0.60
CA MET A 88 -2.11 3.03 -0.52
C MET A 88 -1.57 3.71 -1.79
N PRO A 89 -0.24 3.82 -1.99
CA PRO A 89 0.32 4.63 -3.07
C PRO A 89 0.13 3.94 -4.41
N HIS A 90 0.08 4.73 -5.47
CA HIS A 90 0.17 4.37 -6.88
C HIS A 90 -0.88 3.39 -7.42
N PHE A 91 -1.81 2.87 -6.61
CA PHE A 91 -2.76 1.86 -7.09
C PHE A 91 -3.54 2.35 -8.32
N PRO A 92 -3.62 1.57 -9.43
CA PRO A 92 -3.19 0.17 -9.58
C PRO A 92 -1.78 -0.05 -10.14
N LYS A 93 -0.94 0.99 -10.25
CA LYS A 93 0.48 0.89 -10.65
C LYS A 93 1.36 0.43 -9.48
N GLN A 94 2.59 0.02 -9.76
CA GLN A 94 3.50 -0.50 -8.73
C GLN A 94 3.82 0.55 -7.64
N ALA A 95 3.49 0.23 -6.38
CA ALA A 95 3.93 0.99 -5.21
C ALA A 95 5.20 0.42 -4.57
N ALA A 96 5.48 -0.87 -4.80
CA ALA A 96 6.62 -1.59 -4.24
C ALA A 96 6.65 -1.62 -2.70
N ALA A 97 5.49 -1.78 -2.06
CA ALA A 97 5.37 -1.74 -0.60
C ALA A 97 6.14 -2.86 0.12
N TYR A 98 6.44 -3.99 -0.54
CA TYR A 98 7.24 -5.08 0.04
C TYR A 98 8.75 -4.79 -0.08
N ALA A 99 9.17 -3.61 0.34
CA ALA A 99 10.56 -3.14 0.36
C ALA A 99 10.81 -2.29 1.60
N GLU A 100 12.09 -2.09 1.96
CA GLU A 100 12.44 -1.23 3.10
C GLU A 100 12.14 0.26 2.83
N LEU A 101 12.12 0.67 1.56
CA LEU A 101 11.78 2.03 1.12
C LEU A 101 10.74 1.97 -0.01
N ALA A 102 9.76 2.86 0.04
CA ALA A 102 8.76 3.03 -1.00
C ALA A 102 8.56 4.51 -1.33
N VAL A 103 8.39 4.82 -2.61
CA VAL A 103 8.01 6.16 -3.06
C VAL A 103 6.49 6.24 -3.12
N ALA A 104 5.93 7.35 -2.66
CA ALA A 104 4.51 7.59 -2.65
C ALA A 104 4.18 9.03 -3.06
N PRO A 105 3.14 9.27 -3.87
CA PRO A 105 2.61 10.61 -4.06
C PRO A 105 2.17 11.20 -2.73
N ALA A 106 2.51 12.46 -2.46
CA ALA A 106 2.23 13.11 -1.19
C ALA A 106 0.72 13.21 -0.88
N ASP A 107 -0.14 13.19 -1.91
CA ASP A 107 -1.59 13.23 -1.82
C ASP A 107 -2.25 11.84 -1.69
N GLU A 108 -1.48 10.76 -1.73
CA GLU A 108 -1.94 9.38 -1.55
C GLU A 108 -1.52 8.78 -0.19
N ILE A 109 -0.92 9.59 0.67
CA ILE A 109 -0.56 9.24 2.04
C ILE A 109 -1.22 10.17 3.05
N ALA A 110 -1.42 9.67 4.26
CA ALA A 110 -1.98 10.42 5.37
C ALA A 110 -1.11 10.29 6.62
N PRO A 111 -1.17 11.26 7.55
CA PRO A 111 -0.54 11.13 8.87
C PRO A 111 -1.05 9.89 9.59
N LYS A 112 -0.14 9.07 10.12
CA LYS A 112 -0.52 7.93 10.96
C LYS A 112 -1.14 8.45 12.26
N PRO A 113 -2.32 7.96 12.69
CA PRO A 113 -2.85 8.31 14.01
C PRO A 113 -1.89 7.90 15.13
N ASP A 114 -1.72 8.76 16.14
CA ASP A 114 -0.83 8.49 17.28
C ASP A 114 -1.32 7.33 18.16
N SER A 115 -2.62 7.01 18.09
CA SER A 115 -3.25 5.96 18.90
C SER A 115 -2.99 4.53 18.43
N ILE A 116 -2.38 4.33 17.25
CA ILE A 116 -2.11 3.01 16.69
C ILE A 116 -0.66 2.88 16.23
N ASP A 117 -0.12 1.66 16.27
CA ASP A 117 1.21 1.37 15.73
C ASP A 117 1.21 1.26 14.19
N HIS A 118 2.41 1.10 13.61
CA HIS A 118 2.56 0.96 12.16
C HIS A 118 1.91 -0.32 11.59
N ILE A 119 1.83 -1.40 12.37
CA ILE A 119 1.22 -2.67 11.93
C ILE A 119 -0.28 -2.45 11.70
N HIS A 120 -0.96 -1.88 12.68
CA HIS A 120 -2.39 -1.57 12.59
C HIS A 120 -2.66 -0.50 11.52
N ALA A 121 -1.79 0.51 11.41
CA ALA A 121 -1.92 1.53 10.38
C ALA A 121 -1.77 0.96 8.96
N ALA A 122 -0.79 0.07 8.72
CA ALA A 122 -0.59 -0.55 7.41
C ALA A 122 -1.69 -1.56 7.03
N ALA A 123 -2.47 -2.04 7.99
CA ALA A 123 -3.60 -2.95 7.72
C ALA A 123 -4.86 -2.23 7.21
N LEU A 124 -4.89 -0.89 7.27
CA LEU A 124 -6.08 -0.08 6.99
C LEU A 124 -6.26 0.38 5.52
N PRO A 125 -5.23 0.77 4.74
CA PRO A 125 -5.44 1.59 3.55
C PRO A 125 -6.32 0.93 2.49
N LEU A 126 -5.94 -0.21 1.91
CA LEU A 126 -6.74 -0.86 0.87
C LEU A 126 -8.10 -1.32 1.40
N ALA A 127 -8.11 -2.05 2.51
CA ALA A 127 -9.34 -2.61 3.06
C ALA A 127 -10.33 -1.54 3.51
N GLY A 128 -9.86 -0.54 4.26
CA GLY A 128 -10.65 0.58 4.77
C GLY A 128 -11.17 1.49 3.66
N LEU A 129 -10.34 1.82 2.66
CA LEU A 129 -10.80 2.60 1.50
C LEU A 129 -11.85 1.82 0.71
N THR A 130 -11.67 0.51 0.53
CA THR A 130 -12.64 -0.34 -0.18
C THR A 130 -14.00 -0.34 0.53
N ALA A 131 -14.00 -0.59 1.85
CA ALA A 131 -15.23 -0.57 2.64
C ALA A 131 -15.91 0.81 2.65
N TRP A 132 -15.14 1.88 2.84
CA TRP A 132 -15.65 3.25 2.84
C TRP A 132 -16.25 3.65 1.49
N GLN A 133 -15.56 3.34 0.40
CA GLN A 133 -16.05 3.64 -0.94
C GLN A 133 -17.34 2.87 -1.25
N GLY A 134 -17.36 1.56 -0.94
CA GLY A 134 -18.53 0.72 -1.17
C GLY A 134 -19.76 1.18 -0.39
N LEU A 135 -19.60 1.40 0.93
CA LEU A 135 -20.72 1.72 1.81
C LEU A 135 -21.13 3.19 1.75
N VAL A 136 -20.17 4.11 1.75
CA VAL A 136 -20.44 5.54 1.92
C VAL A 136 -20.44 6.27 0.60
N ARG A 137 -19.34 6.22 -0.16
CA ARG A 137 -19.21 7.03 -1.40
C ARG A 137 -20.19 6.60 -2.48
N HIS A 138 -20.33 5.29 -2.70
CA HIS A 138 -21.18 4.73 -3.75
C HIS A 138 -22.49 4.17 -3.19
N GLY A 139 -22.45 3.50 -2.05
CA GLY A 139 -23.62 2.89 -1.41
C GLY A 139 -24.56 3.90 -0.74
N GLY A 140 -24.05 5.09 -0.37
CA GLY A 140 -24.85 6.13 0.26
C GLY A 140 -25.53 5.70 1.56
N LEU A 141 -24.89 4.82 2.34
CA LEU A 141 -25.44 4.24 3.56
C LEU A 141 -25.86 5.31 4.57
N ARG A 142 -27.07 5.15 5.13
CA ARG A 142 -27.67 6.05 6.12
C ARG A 142 -28.07 5.29 7.38
N LYS A 143 -28.17 6.04 8.48
CA LYS A 143 -28.67 5.55 9.76
C LYS A 143 -30.02 4.83 9.58
N GLY A 144 -30.15 3.64 10.15
CA GLY A 144 -31.36 2.82 10.12
C GLY A 144 -31.46 1.84 8.94
N GLN A 145 -30.55 1.90 7.97
CA GLN A 145 -30.45 0.90 6.90
C GLN A 145 -29.73 -0.37 7.38
N ARG A 146 -29.97 -1.49 6.69
CA ARG A 146 -29.32 -2.78 6.95
C ARG A 146 -28.40 -3.11 5.79
N VAL A 147 -27.23 -3.65 6.10
CA VAL A 147 -26.23 -4.09 5.12
C VAL A 147 -25.96 -5.58 5.36
N LEU A 148 -25.95 -6.37 4.28
CA LEU A 148 -25.44 -7.74 4.30
C LEU A 148 -23.98 -7.70 3.84
N VAL A 149 -23.07 -8.14 4.70
CA VAL A 149 -21.64 -8.26 4.39
C VAL A 149 -21.31 -9.72 4.15
N HIS A 150 -20.97 -10.08 2.91
CA HIS A 150 -20.41 -11.38 2.59
C HIS A 150 -18.93 -11.42 2.94
N ALA A 151 -18.42 -12.61 3.29
CA ALA A 151 -17.03 -12.79 3.72
C ALA A 151 -16.60 -11.83 4.86
N ALA A 152 -17.50 -11.57 5.81
CA ALA A 152 -17.32 -10.65 6.95
C ALA A 152 -16.17 -10.99 7.92
N ALA A 153 -15.42 -12.06 7.67
CA ALA A 153 -14.22 -12.42 8.42
C ALA A 153 -12.92 -12.05 7.67
N GLY A 154 -13.02 -11.53 6.44
CA GLY A 154 -11.88 -11.03 5.66
C GLY A 154 -11.60 -9.56 5.94
N GLY A 155 -10.45 -9.04 5.51
CA GLY A 155 -10.00 -7.69 5.89
C GLY A 155 -10.95 -6.54 5.50
N VAL A 156 -11.72 -6.67 4.41
CA VAL A 156 -12.71 -5.66 3.98
C VAL A 156 -14.03 -5.78 4.76
N GLY A 157 -14.40 -6.99 5.14
CA GLY A 157 -15.72 -7.29 5.70
C GLY A 157 -15.83 -6.97 7.18
#